data_AF-A0A536BPZ5-F1
#
_entry.id   AF-A0A536BPZ5-F1
#
_cell.length_a   1.000
_cell.length_b   1.000
_cell.length_c   1.000
_cell.angle_alpha   90.00
_cell.angle_beta   90.00
_cell.angle_gamma   90.00
#
_symmetry.space_group_name_H-M   'P 1'
#
loop_
_entity.id
_entity.type
_entity.pdbx_description
1 polymer ?
#
loop_
_entity_poly.entity_id
_entity_poly.type
_entity_poly.pdbx_seq_one_letter_code
_entity_poly.pdbx_strand_id
1 'polypeptide(L)'
;MAAACKSSLQPLIDAASAGSSVVLPACLARETLVINKPLTVVGAPGSEIRGSDVWSDWRLGGAGWVSALTVPAFRPNGHCAEGTSRCQWPEQVFVDGSPLEQVAQGTQPGPGQFSLDGDRHVTVSDPPLGRLVEVTTREHWIEPEADGIVIAGLRMGHAADAAQDGAIADGGHLVSIRDCVMSDTHGAVVSLTGRGELTGNDISRGGQLGVHGSGALVADNRIHDNNTEGFDPGWEAGGLKTNRPAGVIEGNEIYANDGPGIWLDGAEGSYQILRNRVHDNRGAGILYEISRQGRIASNSLWANGFGDPEWGWGGGIVLSTSLDVQVDHNVLAWNADGISVISQRREDAPGSVAHVAVQDNVIAGKATGPDAKQNYGLAWLQDWPGRMFDPAEANRGSGNLFWYAARDEPSSPRFAWDGDIARLSAFGATPGGTASRYVTDAESQAALGEAGVPATP
;
A
#
# COMPACT_ATOMS: atom_id res chain seq x y z
N MET A 1 12.80 -17.90 -16.98
CA MET A 1 12.96 -16.62 -17.69
C MET A 1 12.44 -16.78 -19.10
N ALA A 2 11.57 -15.88 -19.56
CA ALA A 2 11.18 -15.82 -20.96
C ALA A 2 12.40 -15.51 -21.86
N ALA A 3 12.38 -15.98 -23.11
CA ALA A 3 13.40 -15.62 -24.09
C ALA A 3 13.24 -14.14 -24.50
N ALA A 4 14.35 -13.45 -24.80
CA ALA A 4 14.29 -12.08 -25.27
C ALA A 4 13.47 -11.95 -26.56
N CYS A 5 12.71 -10.86 -26.69
CA CYS A 5 11.96 -10.57 -27.90
C CYS A 5 12.90 -10.38 -29.10
N LYS A 6 12.51 -10.88 -30.27
CA LYS A 6 13.29 -10.75 -31.52
C LYS A 6 13.24 -9.34 -32.12
N SER A 7 12.23 -8.57 -31.75
CA SER A 7 11.97 -7.20 -32.19
C SER A 7 11.16 -6.49 -31.10
N SER A 8 11.11 -5.16 -31.18
CA SER A 8 10.22 -4.33 -30.37
C SER A 8 8.76 -4.78 -30.51
N LEU A 9 7.99 -4.63 -29.42
CA LEU A 9 6.57 -4.89 -29.35
C LEU A 9 5.74 -3.68 -29.85
N GLN A 10 6.28 -2.46 -29.83
CA GLN A 10 5.59 -1.23 -30.24
C GLN A 10 4.95 -1.31 -31.63
N PRO A 11 5.58 -1.87 -32.69
CA PRO A 11 4.95 -1.97 -34.00
C PRO A 11 3.63 -2.79 -34.01
N LEU A 12 3.44 -3.72 -33.07
CA LEU A 12 2.18 -4.46 -32.93
C LEU A 12 1.06 -3.55 -32.43
N ILE A 13 1.36 -2.63 -31.51
CA ILE A 13 0.45 -1.61 -30.99
C ILE A 13 0.14 -0.58 -32.08
N ASP A 14 1.15 -0.11 -32.79
CA ASP A 14 0.99 0.91 -33.84
C ASP A 14 0.10 0.41 -34.98
N ALA A 15 0.30 -0.84 -35.41
CA ALA A 15 -0.46 -1.46 -36.48
C ALA A 15 -1.91 -1.81 -36.09
N ALA A 16 -2.21 -1.93 -34.79
CA ALA A 16 -3.55 -2.25 -34.32
C ALA A 16 -4.53 -1.09 -34.58
N SER A 17 -5.75 -1.45 -34.97
CA SER A 17 -6.85 -0.49 -35.15
C SER A 17 -7.36 -0.01 -33.79
N ALA A 18 -7.77 1.25 -33.69
CA ALA A 18 -8.40 1.75 -32.47
C ALA A 18 -9.64 0.92 -32.11
N GLY A 19 -9.81 0.61 -30.81
CA GLY A 19 -10.85 -0.24 -30.26
C GLY A 19 -10.62 -1.74 -30.44
N SER A 20 -9.53 -2.16 -31.09
CA SER A 20 -9.22 -3.59 -31.27
C SER A 20 -8.42 -4.18 -30.10
N SER A 21 -8.12 -5.47 -30.18
CA SER A 21 -7.21 -6.15 -29.27
C SER A 21 -5.93 -6.56 -29.97
N VAL A 22 -4.79 -6.40 -29.30
CA VAL A 22 -3.48 -6.88 -29.73
C VAL A 22 -2.94 -7.87 -28.70
N VAL A 23 -2.44 -9.01 -29.17
CA VAL A 23 -1.78 -10.00 -28.30
C VAL A 23 -0.28 -9.87 -28.46
N LEU A 24 0.40 -9.57 -27.36
CA LEU A 24 1.86 -9.52 -27.31
C LEU A 24 2.42 -10.96 -27.21
N PRO A 25 3.47 -11.30 -27.97
CA PRO A 25 4.07 -12.63 -27.95
C PRO A 25 4.75 -12.95 -26.62
N ALA A 26 4.90 -14.24 -26.32
CA ALA A 26 5.62 -14.73 -25.14
C ALA A 26 7.14 -14.50 -25.29
N CYS A 27 7.61 -13.34 -24.85
CA CYS A 27 9.02 -12.98 -24.80
C CYS A 27 9.25 -11.85 -23.78
N LEU A 28 10.51 -11.63 -23.42
CA LEU A 28 10.95 -10.52 -22.57
C LEU A 28 11.40 -9.34 -23.44
N ALA A 29 10.69 -8.22 -23.33
CA ALA A 29 11.02 -6.95 -23.95
C ALA A 29 11.65 -6.00 -22.93
N ARG A 30 12.63 -5.20 -23.39
CA ARG A 30 13.31 -4.17 -22.60
C ARG A 30 13.06 -2.82 -23.26
N GLU A 31 11.85 -2.32 -23.10
CA GLU A 31 11.34 -1.13 -23.80
C GLU A 31 10.20 -0.51 -23.01
N THR A 32 9.85 0.73 -23.37
CA THR A 32 8.63 1.41 -22.93
C THR A 32 7.65 1.39 -24.09
N LEU A 33 6.40 1.02 -23.83
CA LEU A 33 5.34 0.97 -24.84
C LEU A 33 4.41 2.18 -24.70
N VAL A 34 4.13 2.85 -25.82
CA VAL A 34 3.18 3.98 -25.86
C VAL A 34 1.87 3.50 -26.47
N ILE A 35 0.75 3.73 -25.77
CA ILE A 35 -0.60 3.40 -26.24
C ILE A 35 -1.40 4.69 -26.38
N ASN A 36 -1.51 5.19 -27.61
CA ASN A 36 -2.12 6.49 -27.92
C ASN A 36 -3.52 6.41 -28.55
N LYS A 37 -4.19 5.27 -28.39
CA LYS A 37 -5.53 5.02 -28.91
C LYS A 37 -6.27 4.03 -28.00
N PRO A 38 -7.62 4.05 -27.97
CA PRO A 38 -8.37 2.99 -27.29
C PRO A 38 -7.90 1.63 -27.81
N LEU A 39 -7.46 0.74 -26.92
CA LEU A 39 -6.85 -0.52 -27.32
C LEU A 39 -6.84 -1.51 -26.16
N THR A 40 -7.08 -2.79 -26.43
CA THR A 40 -6.84 -3.86 -25.47
C THR A 40 -5.52 -4.56 -25.79
N VAL A 41 -4.53 -4.40 -24.92
CA VAL A 41 -3.23 -5.07 -25.00
C VAL A 41 -3.24 -6.27 -24.07
N VAL A 42 -3.02 -7.47 -24.62
CA VAL A 42 -3.03 -8.73 -23.87
C VAL A 42 -1.67 -9.41 -24.00
N GLY A 43 -1.02 -9.72 -22.88
CA GLY A 43 0.16 -10.59 -22.87
C GLY A 43 -0.21 -12.05 -23.12
N ALA A 44 0.48 -12.71 -24.04
CA ALA A 44 0.48 -14.18 -24.04
C ALA A 44 1.20 -14.69 -22.76
N PRO A 45 0.90 -15.91 -22.28
CA PRO A 45 1.63 -16.47 -21.14
C PRO A 45 3.15 -16.44 -21.36
N GLY A 46 3.87 -15.69 -20.52
CA GLY A 46 5.31 -15.46 -20.65
C GLY A 46 5.70 -14.15 -21.36
N SER A 47 4.77 -13.26 -21.67
CA SER A 47 5.05 -11.88 -22.08
C SER A 47 5.55 -11.07 -20.88
N GLU A 48 6.78 -10.55 -20.98
CA GLU A 48 7.41 -9.74 -19.95
C GLU A 48 7.88 -8.39 -20.52
N ILE A 49 7.73 -7.31 -19.76
CA ILE A 49 8.33 -5.99 -20.06
C ILE A 49 9.26 -5.62 -18.89
N ARG A 50 10.47 -5.16 -19.20
CA ARG A 50 11.44 -4.68 -18.21
C ARG A 50 11.84 -3.24 -18.51
N GLY A 51 11.93 -2.43 -17.46
CA GLY A 51 12.55 -1.10 -17.54
C GLY A 51 14.08 -1.15 -17.40
N SER A 52 14.68 -2.32 -17.16
CA SER A 52 16.12 -2.53 -17.07
C SER A 52 16.76 -3.09 -18.33
N ASP A 53 18.07 -2.87 -18.49
CA ASP A 53 18.92 -3.48 -19.52
C ASP A 53 19.98 -4.41 -18.93
N VAL A 54 20.43 -5.39 -19.73
CA VAL A 54 21.51 -6.30 -19.33
C VAL A 54 22.85 -5.64 -19.53
N TRP A 55 23.65 -5.55 -18.48
CA TRP A 55 25.00 -4.99 -18.53
C TRP A 55 26.03 -6.10 -18.36
N SER A 56 26.79 -6.40 -19.42
CA SER A 56 27.79 -7.48 -19.44
C SER A 56 29.23 -7.02 -19.29
N ASP A 57 29.50 -5.74 -19.54
CA ASP A 57 30.85 -5.22 -19.67
C ASP A 57 31.28 -4.56 -18.36
N TRP A 58 32.11 -5.29 -17.61
CA TRP A 58 32.59 -4.91 -16.28
C TRP A 58 34.12 -4.93 -16.24
N ARG A 59 34.70 -3.91 -15.63
CA ARG A 59 36.14 -3.82 -15.36
C ARG A 59 36.40 -3.94 -13.87
N LEU A 60 37.48 -4.62 -13.51
CA LEU A 60 37.98 -4.59 -12.15
C LEU A 60 38.53 -3.18 -11.86
N GLY A 61 38.08 -2.55 -10.79
CA GLY A 61 38.48 -1.19 -10.42
C GLY A 61 38.42 -0.98 -8.90
N GLY A 62 39.51 -0.50 -8.31
CA GLY A 62 39.61 -0.34 -6.85
C GLY A 62 39.45 -1.70 -6.13
N ALA A 63 38.50 -1.80 -5.21
CA ALA A 63 38.19 -3.02 -4.46
C ALA A 63 36.96 -3.79 -5.00
N GLY A 64 36.45 -3.43 -6.19
CA GLY A 64 35.26 -4.07 -6.78
C GLY A 64 35.26 -4.04 -8.30
N TRP A 65 34.06 -4.16 -8.87
CA TRP A 65 33.80 -4.15 -10.30
C TRP A 65 33.01 -2.91 -10.66
N VAL A 66 33.36 -2.30 -11.80
CA VAL A 66 32.75 -1.08 -12.31
C VAL A 66 32.19 -1.35 -13.69
N SER A 67 30.97 -0.93 -13.96
CA SER A 67 30.34 -1.06 -15.27
C SER A 67 31.04 -0.20 -16.33
N ALA A 68 30.96 -0.61 -17.59
CA ALA A 68 31.39 0.23 -18.71
C ALA A 68 30.35 1.31 -19.07
N LEU A 69 29.07 1.03 -18.81
CA LEU A 69 27.95 1.96 -19.02
C LEU A 69 27.70 2.81 -17.77
N THR A 70 27.03 3.94 -17.95
CA THR A 70 26.58 4.85 -16.88
C THR A 70 25.07 4.83 -16.78
N VAL A 71 24.55 4.97 -15.56
CA VAL A 71 23.11 4.93 -15.32
C VAL A 71 22.48 6.26 -15.77
N PRO A 72 21.35 6.27 -16.50
CA PRO A 72 20.62 7.49 -16.81
C PRO A 72 20.28 8.27 -15.55
N ALA A 73 20.18 9.60 -15.65
CA ALA A 73 19.71 10.41 -14.53
C ALA A 73 18.18 10.34 -14.44
N PHE A 74 17.68 9.94 -13.28
CA PHE A 74 16.26 9.92 -12.96
C PHE A 74 15.91 11.05 -11.99
N ARG A 75 14.65 11.45 -11.95
CA ARG A 75 14.20 12.53 -11.07
C ARG A 75 13.94 11.98 -9.66
N PRO A 76 14.65 12.44 -8.61
CA PRO A 76 14.27 12.11 -7.25
C PRO A 76 13.00 12.88 -6.84
N ASN A 77 12.15 12.23 -6.05
CA ASN A 77 11.01 12.86 -5.38
C ASN A 77 10.75 12.16 -4.04
N GLY A 78 10.13 12.86 -3.11
CA GLY A 78 9.63 12.31 -1.85
C GLY A 78 10.52 12.51 -0.64
N HIS A 79 10.10 11.92 0.48
CA HIS A 79 10.74 12.05 1.79
C HIS A 79 11.18 10.68 2.28
N CYS A 80 12.41 10.56 2.76
CA CYS A 80 12.93 9.30 3.29
C CYS A 80 12.62 9.19 4.78
N ALA A 81 12.42 7.96 5.23
CA ALA A 81 12.35 7.65 6.64
C ALA A 81 13.67 8.04 7.35
N GLU A 82 13.59 8.24 8.67
CA GLU A 82 14.77 8.56 9.46
C GLU A 82 15.86 7.49 9.31
N GLY A 83 17.11 7.92 9.14
CA GLY A 83 18.27 7.02 9.06
C GLY A 83 18.58 6.46 7.68
N THR A 84 17.81 6.81 6.64
CA THR A 84 18.10 6.42 5.25
C THR A 84 18.02 7.59 4.27
N SER A 85 18.65 7.43 3.12
CA SER A 85 18.51 8.33 1.97
C SER A 85 18.23 7.56 0.66
N ARG A 86 17.99 6.24 0.75
CA ARG A 86 17.80 5.37 -0.42
C ARG A 86 16.61 5.79 -1.28
N CYS A 87 15.54 6.26 -0.66
CA CYS A 87 14.36 6.78 -1.37
C CYS A 87 14.64 7.96 -2.32
N GLN A 88 15.81 8.60 -2.24
CA GLN A 88 16.23 9.66 -3.16
C GLN A 88 17.01 9.12 -4.37
N TRP A 89 17.20 7.81 -4.48
CA TRP A 89 18.06 7.19 -5.49
C TRP A 89 17.24 6.22 -6.34
N PRO A 90 16.68 6.66 -7.48
CA PRO A 90 15.78 5.83 -8.28
C PRO A 90 16.43 4.63 -8.97
N GLU A 91 17.75 4.57 -8.99
CA GLU A 91 18.47 3.53 -9.69
C GLU A 91 18.30 2.18 -8.98
N GLN A 92 18.11 1.10 -9.74
CA GLN A 92 18.05 -0.24 -9.20
C GLN A 92 18.96 -1.17 -10.00
N VAL A 93 19.62 -2.08 -9.29
CA VAL A 93 20.50 -3.10 -9.87
C VAL A 93 20.06 -4.46 -9.37
N PHE A 94 19.95 -5.41 -10.30
CA PHE A 94 19.57 -6.78 -10.00
C PHE A 94 20.67 -7.72 -10.47
N VAL A 95 20.95 -8.77 -9.69
CA VAL A 95 21.84 -9.84 -10.11
C VAL A 95 21.16 -11.19 -9.98
N ASP A 96 21.04 -11.89 -11.11
CA ASP A 96 20.26 -13.11 -11.29
C ASP A 96 18.80 -12.97 -10.80
N GLY A 97 18.23 -11.77 -11.00
CA GLY A 97 16.87 -11.42 -10.60
C GLY A 97 16.70 -10.96 -9.14
N SER A 98 17.75 -11.00 -8.32
CA SER A 98 17.72 -10.48 -6.95
C SER A 98 18.11 -9.00 -6.92
N PRO A 99 17.33 -8.12 -6.27
CA PRO A 99 17.70 -6.71 -6.12
C PRO A 99 18.94 -6.57 -5.22
N LEU A 100 19.79 -5.60 -5.55
CA LEU A 100 20.88 -5.14 -4.71
C LEU A 100 20.46 -3.87 -3.95
N GLU A 101 20.94 -3.71 -2.73
CA GLU A 101 20.73 -2.49 -1.97
C GLU A 101 21.68 -1.38 -2.45
N GLN A 102 21.13 -0.19 -2.75
CA GLN A 102 21.95 0.98 -3.07
C GLN A 102 22.56 1.58 -1.80
N VAL A 103 23.86 1.82 -1.82
CA VAL A 103 24.57 2.60 -0.80
C VAL A 103 25.03 3.94 -1.38
N ALA A 104 25.39 4.87 -0.50
CA ALA A 104 25.74 6.24 -0.87
C ALA A 104 26.81 6.30 -1.97
N GLN A 105 26.65 7.26 -2.88
CA GLN A 105 27.56 7.47 -4.01
C GLN A 105 29.03 7.53 -3.56
N GLY A 106 29.91 6.85 -4.28
CA GLY A 106 31.35 6.83 -4.03
C GLY A 106 31.78 5.99 -2.82
N THR A 107 30.84 5.38 -2.07
CA THR A 107 31.19 4.38 -1.05
C THR A 107 31.49 3.03 -1.70
N GLN A 108 32.36 2.25 -1.07
CA GLN A 108 32.65 0.89 -1.51
C GLN A 108 31.52 -0.04 -1.07
N PRO A 109 30.72 -0.61 -1.99
CA PRO A 109 29.61 -1.48 -1.63
C PRO A 109 30.12 -2.80 -1.01
N GLY A 110 29.34 -3.37 -0.08
CA GLY A 110 29.51 -4.74 0.42
C GLY A 110 28.84 -5.77 -0.49
N PRO A 111 28.84 -7.06 -0.11
CA PRO A 111 28.09 -8.10 -0.81
C PRO A 111 26.59 -7.79 -0.83
N GLY A 112 25.92 -8.03 -1.95
CA GLY A 112 24.49 -7.70 -2.10
C GLY A 112 24.17 -6.20 -2.23
N GLN A 113 25.19 -5.35 -2.36
CA GLN A 113 25.04 -3.90 -2.49
C GLN A 113 25.63 -3.38 -3.80
N PHE A 114 25.19 -2.19 -4.21
CA PHE A 114 25.82 -1.42 -5.27
C PHE A 114 25.94 0.05 -4.87
N SER A 115 26.84 0.77 -5.52
CA SER A 115 26.90 2.23 -5.43
C SER A 115 27.14 2.81 -6.82
N LEU A 116 26.93 4.12 -6.98
CA LEU A 116 27.35 4.83 -8.18
C LEU A 116 28.69 5.54 -7.93
N ASP A 117 29.58 5.56 -8.92
CA ASP A 117 30.76 6.43 -8.89
C ASP A 117 30.42 7.87 -9.30
N GLY A 118 31.42 8.75 -9.38
CA GLY A 118 31.23 10.16 -9.74
C GLY A 118 30.64 10.38 -11.13
N ASP A 119 30.86 9.44 -12.05
CA ASP A 119 30.36 9.48 -13.43
C ASP A 119 29.08 8.63 -13.61
N ARG A 120 28.53 8.11 -12.51
CA ARG A 120 27.34 7.23 -12.46
C ARG A 120 27.56 5.84 -13.07
N HIS A 121 28.79 5.33 -13.07
CA HIS A 121 28.98 3.90 -13.28
C HIS A 121 28.50 3.12 -12.06
N VAL A 122 27.89 1.97 -12.29
CA VAL A 122 27.53 1.03 -11.23
C VAL A 122 28.80 0.37 -10.71
N THR A 123 28.98 0.39 -9.40
CA THR A 123 30.03 -0.36 -8.71
C THR A 123 29.42 -1.44 -7.83
N VAL A 124 30.03 -2.63 -7.83
CA VAL A 124 29.63 -3.79 -7.01
C VAL A 124 30.88 -4.47 -6.45
N SER A 125 30.75 -5.16 -5.31
CA SER A 125 31.86 -5.93 -4.74
C SER A 125 31.95 -7.34 -5.32
N ASP A 126 30.82 -8.01 -5.45
CA ASP A 126 30.74 -9.38 -5.95
C ASP A 126 31.04 -9.43 -7.46
N PRO A 127 31.77 -10.44 -7.96
CA PRO A 127 32.04 -10.59 -9.38
C PRO A 127 30.75 -10.69 -10.23
N PRO A 128 30.52 -9.76 -11.17
CA PRO A 128 29.35 -9.77 -12.04
C PRO A 128 29.53 -10.68 -13.27
N LEU A 129 30.77 -11.05 -13.60
CA LEU A 129 31.09 -11.83 -14.80
C LEU A 129 30.41 -13.20 -14.78
N GLY A 130 29.70 -13.53 -15.86
CA GLY A 130 28.97 -14.79 -15.99
C GLY A 130 27.62 -14.83 -15.28
N ARG A 131 27.22 -13.73 -14.61
CA ARG A 131 25.91 -13.55 -14.00
C ARG A 131 25.03 -12.64 -14.85
N LEU A 132 23.72 -12.72 -14.68
CA LEU A 132 22.79 -11.78 -15.29
C LEU A 132 22.76 -10.52 -14.42
N VAL A 133 23.36 -9.42 -14.86
CA VAL A 133 23.23 -8.11 -14.20
C VAL A 133 22.27 -7.25 -15.00
N GLU A 134 21.22 -6.77 -14.33
CA GLU A 134 20.22 -5.89 -14.91
C GLU A 134 20.24 -4.55 -14.18
N VAL A 135 20.29 -3.45 -14.94
CA VAL A 135 20.32 -2.08 -14.38
C VAL A 135 19.14 -1.31 -14.96
N THR A 136 18.38 -0.63 -14.11
CA THR A 136 17.25 0.19 -14.58
C THR A 136 17.74 1.31 -15.49
N THR A 137 17.06 1.46 -16.63
CA THR A 137 17.35 2.50 -17.63
C THR A 137 16.10 3.29 -18.03
N ARG A 138 14.93 2.96 -17.47
CA ARG A 138 13.62 3.51 -17.83
C ARG A 138 12.75 3.72 -16.58
N GLU A 139 11.91 4.74 -16.63
CA GLU A 139 10.92 5.08 -15.59
C GLU A 139 9.61 4.31 -15.79
N HIS A 140 9.18 4.09 -17.04
CA HIS A 140 7.88 3.46 -17.33
C HIS A 140 7.99 2.21 -18.21
N TRP A 141 7.09 1.25 -17.98
CA TRP A 141 6.89 0.09 -18.86
C TRP A 141 5.89 0.41 -19.97
N ILE A 142 4.80 1.10 -19.62
CA ILE A 142 3.72 1.48 -20.52
C ILE A 142 3.29 2.91 -20.22
N GLU A 143 3.15 3.72 -21.26
CA GLU A 143 2.67 5.10 -21.24
C GLU A 143 1.33 5.20 -21.99
N PRO A 144 0.20 5.17 -21.26
CA PRO A 144 -1.12 5.44 -21.82
C PRO A 144 -1.28 6.93 -22.17
N GLU A 145 -1.70 7.23 -23.39
CA GLU A 145 -1.96 8.61 -23.87
C GLU A 145 -3.41 8.79 -24.40
N ALA A 146 -4.30 7.83 -24.12
CA ALA A 146 -5.69 7.86 -24.56
C ALA A 146 -6.63 7.15 -23.57
N ASP A 147 -7.91 7.48 -23.66
CA ASP A 147 -8.96 6.76 -22.94
C ASP A 147 -9.28 5.40 -23.58
N GLY A 148 -9.87 4.50 -22.79
CA GLY A 148 -10.38 3.21 -23.28
C GLY A 148 -9.26 2.20 -23.53
N ILE A 149 -8.18 2.29 -22.77
CA ILE A 149 -7.06 1.35 -22.82
C ILE A 149 -7.29 0.24 -21.80
N VAL A 150 -7.04 -1.00 -22.21
CA VAL A 150 -7.03 -2.16 -21.33
C VAL A 150 -5.66 -2.83 -21.44
N ILE A 151 -5.00 -3.05 -20.32
CA ILE A 151 -3.71 -3.74 -20.21
C ILE A 151 -3.98 -5.03 -19.44
N ALA A 152 -3.67 -6.18 -20.02
CA ALA A 152 -4.00 -7.46 -19.39
C ALA A 152 -2.93 -8.55 -19.54
N GLY A 153 -2.76 -9.38 -18.51
CA GLY A 153 -1.99 -10.63 -18.61
C GLY A 153 -0.48 -10.44 -18.79
N LEU A 154 0.06 -9.28 -18.44
CA LEU A 154 1.49 -8.96 -18.60
C LEU A 154 2.24 -9.16 -17.29
N ARG A 155 3.50 -9.56 -17.41
CA ARG A 155 4.47 -9.46 -16.32
C ARG A 155 5.36 -8.25 -16.56
N MET A 156 5.52 -7.38 -15.58
CA MET A 156 6.29 -6.16 -15.75
C MET A 156 7.17 -5.93 -14.52
N GLY A 157 8.41 -5.47 -14.72
CA GLY A 157 9.27 -5.21 -13.58
C GLY A 157 10.51 -4.39 -13.87
N HIS A 158 11.21 -3.96 -12.82
CA HIS A 158 12.41 -3.12 -12.85
C HIS A 158 12.13 -1.74 -13.47
N ALA A 159 11.76 -0.75 -12.68
CA ALA A 159 11.54 0.63 -13.13
C ALA A 159 12.14 1.65 -12.15
N ALA A 160 12.68 2.75 -12.67
CA ALA A 160 13.31 3.82 -11.90
C ALA A 160 12.43 5.07 -11.79
N ASP A 161 11.11 4.89 -11.76
CA ASP A 161 10.12 5.95 -11.61
C ASP A 161 10.29 6.74 -10.30
N ALA A 162 9.84 7.99 -10.33
CA ALA A 162 9.84 8.85 -9.17
C ALA A 162 8.70 8.50 -8.20
N ALA A 163 8.85 8.83 -6.92
CA ALA A 163 7.75 8.77 -5.97
C ALA A 163 6.55 9.65 -6.42
N GLN A 164 5.34 9.23 -6.06
CA GLN A 164 4.04 9.79 -6.52
C GLN A 164 3.81 9.67 -8.04
N ASP A 165 4.60 8.82 -8.69
CA ASP A 165 4.42 8.37 -10.06
C ASP A 165 4.49 6.85 -10.09
N GLY A 166 4.12 6.23 -11.21
CA GLY A 166 4.17 4.78 -11.35
C GLY A 166 4.80 4.33 -12.66
N ALA A 167 5.34 3.11 -12.66
CA ALA A 167 5.86 2.47 -13.87
C ALA A 167 4.76 2.26 -14.95
N ILE A 168 3.50 2.31 -14.53
CA ILE A 168 2.35 2.65 -15.38
C ILE A 168 1.65 3.85 -14.74
N ALA A 169 1.61 4.98 -15.45
CA ALA A 169 0.92 6.19 -15.03
C ALA A 169 -0.17 6.54 -16.05
N ASP A 170 -1.44 6.50 -15.65
CA ASP A 170 -2.55 6.69 -16.59
C ASP A 170 -2.73 8.14 -17.09
N GLY A 171 -2.00 9.11 -16.55
CA GLY A 171 -2.09 10.51 -16.95
C GLY A 171 -3.49 11.14 -16.77
N GLY A 172 -4.37 10.51 -15.99
CA GLY A 172 -5.79 10.88 -15.88
C GLY A 172 -6.72 10.22 -16.90
N HIS A 173 -6.21 9.35 -17.77
CA HIS A 173 -6.98 8.62 -18.78
C HIS A 173 -7.78 7.45 -18.19
N LEU A 174 -8.82 7.02 -18.91
CA LEU A 174 -9.56 5.81 -18.59
C LEU A 174 -8.76 4.56 -18.99
N VAL A 175 -7.95 4.04 -18.06
CA VAL A 175 -7.09 2.86 -18.25
C VAL A 175 -7.50 1.73 -17.30
N SER A 176 -7.80 0.54 -17.84
CA SER A 176 -8.06 -0.65 -17.01
C SER A 176 -6.89 -1.61 -17.05
N ILE A 177 -6.43 -2.07 -15.90
CA ILE A 177 -5.27 -2.97 -15.75
C ILE A 177 -5.74 -4.21 -15.03
N ARG A 178 -5.56 -5.39 -15.65
CA ARG A 178 -6.04 -6.64 -15.07
C ARG A 178 -5.15 -7.85 -15.29
N ASP A 179 -5.20 -8.80 -14.36
CA ASP A 179 -4.49 -10.08 -14.46
C ASP A 179 -2.97 -9.93 -14.72
N CYS A 180 -2.37 -8.82 -14.28
CA CYS A 180 -0.94 -8.52 -14.44
C CYS A 180 -0.14 -8.90 -13.18
N VAL A 181 1.16 -9.14 -13.36
CA VAL A 181 2.13 -9.25 -12.25
C VAL A 181 3.15 -8.13 -12.42
N MET A 182 3.22 -7.22 -11.46
CA MET A 182 3.95 -5.97 -11.57
C MET A 182 4.79 -5.75 -10.33
N SER A 183 6.09 -5.52 -10.49
CA SER A 183 6.96 -5.38 -9.33
C SER A 183 8.27 -4.66 -9.55
N ASP A 184 8.99 -4.39 -8.46
CA ASP A 184 10.37 -3.88 -8.48
C ASP A 184 10.45 -2.51 -9.19
N THR A 185 9.73 -1.53 -8.64
CA THR A 185 9.73 -0.13 -9.07
C THR A 185 10.36 0.73 -7.98
N HIS A 186 10.81 1.96 -8.28
CA HIS A 186 11.37 2.81 -7.24
C HIS A 186 10.28 3.68 -6.59
N GLY A 187 9.36 4.21 -7.38
CA GLY A 187 8.19 4.94 -6.91
C GLY A 187 7.03 4.00 -6.59
N ALA A 188 5.85 4.32 -7.14
CA ALA A 188 4.71 3.43 -7.06
C ALA A 188 4.77 2.35 -8.15
N VAL A 189 4.18 1.18 -7.96
CA VAL A 189 4.11 0.20 -9.05
C VAL A 189 3.12 0.69 -10.13
N VAL A 190 1.98 1.20 -9.70
CA VAL A 190 0.94 1.75 -10.57
C VAL A 190 0.46 3.10 -10.02
N SER A 191 0.30 4.08 -10.90
CA SER A 191 -0.29 5.38 -10.60
C SER A 191 -1.60 5.55 -11.38
N LEU A 192 -2.73 5.54 -10.67
CA LEU A 192 -4.07 5.71 -11.25
C LEU A 192 -4.70 7.03 -10.81
N THR A 193 -4.94 7.87 -11.80
CA THR A 193 -5.41 9.23 -11.65
C THR A 193 -6.70 9.48 -12.44
N GLY A 194 -7.01 8.60 -13.40
CA GLY A 194 -8.25 8.58 -14.16
C GLY A 194 -9.35 7.76 -13.48
N ARG A 195 -10.34 7.34 -14.27
CA ARG A 195 -11.51 6.55 -13.83
C ARG A 195 -11.41 5.06 -14.20
N GLY A 196 -10.19 4.58 -14.31
CA GLY A 196 -9.84 3.21 -14.65
C GLY A 196 -10.26 2.14 -13.66
N GLU A 197 -9.93 0.90 -13.96
CA GLU A 197 -10.12 -0.24 -13.04
C GLU A 197 -8.79 -0.97 -12.84
N LEU A 198 -8.51 -1.41 -11.62
CA LEU A 198 -7.35 -2.23 -11.28
C LEU A 198 -7.86 -3.54 -10.71
N THR A 199 -7.82 -4.63 -11.48
CA THR A 199 -8.48 -5.89 -11.10
C THR A 199 -7.63 -7.15 -11.23
N GLY A 200 -7.60 -8.01 -10.22
CA GLY A 200 -6.95 -9.32 -10.33
C GLY A 200 -5.43 -9.29 -10.52
N ASN A 201 -4.75 -8.23 -10.08
CA ASN A 201 -3.30 -8.07 -10.27
C ASN A 201 -2.50 -8.53 -9.04
N ASP A 202 -1.24 -8.90 -9.25
CA ASP A 202 -0.22 -9.07 -8.21
C ASP A 202 0.75 -7.88 -8.31
N ILE A 203 0.80 -7.06 -7.27
CA ILE A 203 1.48 -5.75 -7.22
C ILE A 203 2.40 -5.76 -6.01
N SER A 204 3.72 -5.76 -6.23
CA SER A 204 4.65 -5.88 -5.12
C SER A 204 5.97 -5.17 -5.29
N ARG A 205 6.68 -4.92 -4.19
CA ARG A 205 8.03 -4.34 -4.20
C ARG A 205 8.10 -3.03 -4.99
N GLY A 206 7.09 -2.18 -4.84
CA GLY A 206 7.21 -0.77 -5.15
C GLY A 206 8.08 -0.10 -4.08
N GLY A 207 9.06 0.68 -4.52
CA GLY A 207 10.00 1.33 -3.63
C GLY A 207 9.33 2.29 -2.66
N GLN A 208 8.21 2.91 -3.07
CA GLN A 208 7.34 3.76 -2.26
C GLN A 208 5.98 3.11 -1.96
N LEU A 209 5.17 2.87 -3.00
CA LEU A 209 3.78 2.41 -2.91
C LEU A 209 3.53 1.22 -3.85
N GLY A 210 2.59 0.35 -3.50
CA GLY A 210 2.03 -0.56 -4.50
C GLY A 210 1.17 0.22 -5.50
N VAL A 211 0.25 1.04 -4.97
CA VAL A 211 -0.68 1.82 -5.77
C VAL A 211 -0.72 3.27 -5.28
N HIS A 212 -0.39 4.20 -6.18
CA HIS A 212 -0.60 5.63 -5.98
C HIS A 212 -1.90 6.08 -6.69
N GLY A 213 -2.73 6.81 -5.98
CA GLY A 213 -4.09 7.15 -6.42
C GLY A 213 -5.02 5.93 -6.41
N SER A 214 -6.09 6.03 -7.20
CA SER A 214 -7.04 4.93 -7.41
C SER A 214 -7.84 5.17 -8.67
N GLY A 215 -8.20 4.09 -9.35
CA GLY A 215 -9.26 4.12 -10.36
C GLY A 215 -10.65 4.26 -9.73
N ALA A 216 -11.70 4.04 -10.54
CA ALA A 216 -13.07 3.89 -10.06
C ALA A 216 -13.24 2.60 -9.22
N LEU A 217 -12.48 1.55 -9.55
CA LEU A 217 -12.50 0.25 -8.89
C LEU A 217 -11.06 -0.29 -8.70
N VAL A 218 -10.75 -0.72 -7.48
CA VAL A 218 -9.57 -1.52 -7.14
C VAL A 218 -10.07 -2.81 -6.53
N ALA A 219 -10.05 -3.91 -7.27
CA ALA A 219 -10.66 -5.15 -6.83
C ALA A 219 -9.82 -6.42 -7.04
N ASP A 220 -9.93 -7.35 -6.10
CA ASP A 220 -9.33 -8.70 -6.20
C ASP A 220 -7.81 -8.69 -6.48
N ASN A 221 -7.10 -7.64 -6.09
CA ASN A 221 -5.64 -7.55 -6.25
C ASN A 221 -4.92 -8.11 -5.01
N ARG A 222 -3.67 -8.53 -5.21
CA ARG A 222 -2.69 -8.76 -4.15
C ARG A 222 -1.71 -7.59 -4.15
N ILE A 223 -1.64 -6.81 -3.08
CA ILE A 223 -0.78 -5.61 -2.98
C ILE A 223 0.14 -5.77 -1.78
N HIS A 224 1.43 -6.04 -2.01
CA HIS A 224 2.29 -6.49 -0.91
C HIS A 224 3.78 -6.17 -1.01
N ASP A 225 4.49 -6.26 0.11
CA ASP A 225 5.94 -6.04 0.20
C ASP A 225 6.39 -4.69 -0.39
N ASN A 226 5.56 -3.64 -0.26
CA ASN A 226 5.87 -2.30 -0.77
C ASN A 226 6.54 -1.42 0.28
N ASN A 227 7.10 -0.31 -0.19
CA ASN A 227 8.02 0.59 0.48
C ASN A 227 9.44 0.00 0.67
N THR A 228 10.00 -0.62 -0.38
CA THR A 228 11.32 -1.28 -0.29
C THR A 228 12.49 -0.30 -0.18
N GLU A 229 12.30 0.96 -0.59
CA GLU A 229 13.36 1.98 -0.65
C GLU A 229 13.39 2.90 0.59
N GLY A 230 12.50 2.67 1.57
CA GLY A 230 12.51 3.39 2.84
C GLY A 230 12.03 4.83 2.71
N PHE A 231 10.97 5.06 1.95
CA PHE A 231 10.19 6.28 2.04
C PHE A 231 9.56 6.40 3.42
N ASP A 232 9.41 7.64 3.91
CA ASP A 232 8.74 7.93 5.16
C ASP A 232 7.23 7.59 5.03
N PRO A 233 6.72 6.60 5.79
CA PRO A 233 5.30 6.27 5.78
C PRO A 233 4.41 7.42 6.27
N GLY A 234 4.94 8.35 7.07
CA GLY A 234 4.23 9.55 7.50
C GLY A 234 4.09 10.61 6.40
N TRP A 235 4.91 10.55 5.35
CA TRP A 235 4.76 11.36 4.15
C TRP A 235 3.81 10.68 3.16
N GLU A 236 4.25 9.55 2.60
CA GLU A 236 3.50 8.75 1.63
C GLU A 236 4.26 7.46 1.26
N ALA A 237 3.92 6.34 1.90
CA ALA A 237 4.43 5.01 1.56
C ALA A 237 3.49 3.90 2.06
N GLY A 238 3.60 2.69 1.51
CA GLY A 238 2.81 1.52 1.94
C GLY A 238 2.12 0.77 0.81
N GLY A 239 0.94 0.20 1.07
CA GLY A 239 0.21 -0.59 0.08
C GLY A 239 -0.45 0.28 -0.99
N LEU A 240 -1.46 1.05 -0.60
CA LEU A 240 -2.23 1.93 -1.47
C LEU A 240 -2.48 3.26 -0.78
N LYS A 241 -2.25 4.38 -1.49
CA LYS A 241 -2.72 5.72 -1.07
C LYS A 241 -3.57 6.36 -2.14
N THR A 242 -4.70 6.96 -1.78
CA THR A 242 -5.52 7.75 -2.70
C THR A 242 -6.13 8.98 -2.06
N ASN A 243 -6.24 10.06 -2.84
CA ASN A 243 -6.97 11.28 -2.51
C ASN A 243 -8.15 11.52 -3.46
N ARG A 244 -8.52 10.51 -4.28
CA ARG A 244 -9.65 10.66 -5.21
C ARG A 244 -10.92 10.87 -4.38
N PRO A 245 -11.98 11.50 -4.92
CA PRO A 245 -13.18 11.80 -4.14
C PRO A 245 -14.11 10.60 -3.95
N ALA A 246 -14.05 9.59 -4.81
CA ALA A 246 -14.91 8.42 -4.71
C ALA A 246 -14.27 7.22 -5.41
N GLY A 247 -14.61 6.03 -4.95
CA GLY A 247 -14.14 4.77 -5.52
C GLY A 247 -14.56 3.57 -4.68
N VAL A 248 -14.32 2.39 -5.23
CA VAL A 248 -14.53 1.11 -4.55
C VAL A 248 -13.19 0.39 -4.44
N ILE A 249 -12.82 0.00 -3.22
CA ILE A 249 -11.68 -0.86 -2.92
C ILE A 249 -12.26 -2.13 -2.32
N GLU A 250 -12.28 -3.23 -3.08
CA GLU A 250 -12.96 -4.45 -2.63
C GLU A 250 -12.26 -5.77 -2.93
N GLY A 251 -12.38 -6.74 -2.03
CA GLY A 251 -11.89 -8.10 -2.26
C GLY A 251 -10.36 -8.23 -2.38
N ASN A 252 -9.60 -7.16 -2.12
CA ASN A 252 -8.14 -7.19 -2.23
C ASN A 252 -7.51 -7.90 -1.03
N GLU A 253 -6.30 -8.41 -1.24
CA GLU A 253 -5.40 -8.90 -0.19
C GLU A 253 -4.17 -7.99 -0.12
N ILE A 254 -4.04 -7.23 0.97
CA ILE A 254 -3.07 -6.15 1.09
C ILE A 254 -2.20 -6.37 2.33
N TYR A 255 -0.92 -6.68 2.13
CA TYR A 255 -0.12 -7.18 3.23
C TYR A 255 1.39 -6.92 3.17
N ALA A 256 2.06 -7.04 4.32
CA ALA A 256 3.51 -6.90 4.43
C ALA A 256 4.07 -5.60 3.84
N ASN A 257 3.28 -4.52 3.86
CA ASN A 257 3.75 -3.21 3.41
C ASN A 257 4.42 -2.47 4.57
N ASP A 258 5.54 -1.80 4.30
CA ASP A 258 6.23 -0.95 5.28
C ASP A 258 5.55 0.43 5.36
N GLY A 259 4.32 0.44 5.85
CA GLY A 259 3.43 1.61 5.94
C GLY A 259 1.98 1.16 6.14
N PRO A 260 0.98 2.04 5.95
CA PRO A 260 -0.42 1.62 5.95
C PRO A 260 -0.75 0.65 4.81
N GLY A 261 -1.72 -0.23 5.03
CA GLY A 261 -2.25 -1.09 3.96
C GLY A 261 -3.04 -0.28 2.94
N ILE A 262 -4.10 0.39 3.41
CA ILE A 262 -4.94 1.31 2.62
C ILE A 262 -4.92 2.68 3.30
N TRP A 263 -4.57 3.73 2.57
CA TRP A 263 -4.59 5.11 3.06
C TRP A 263 -5.44 6.01 2.15
N LEU A 264 -6.48 6.62 2.71
CA LEU A 264 -7.21 7.71 2.07
C LEU A 264 -6.84 9.02 2.75
N ASP A 265 -6.47 10.02 1.95
CA ASP A 265 -5.97 11.31 2.44
C ASP A 265 -6.67 12.43 1.68
N GLY A 266 -7.63 13.09 2.32
CA GLY A 266 -8.40 14.18 1.71
C GLY A 266 -9.49 13.74 0.75
N ALA A 267 -10.03 12.52 0.90
CA ALA A 267 -11.14 12.04 0.08
C ALA A 267 -12.44 12.79 0.42
N GLU A 268 -12.94 13.57 -0.54
CA GLU A 268 -14.10 14.48 -0.34
C GLU A 268 -15.48 13.87 -0.64
N GLY A 269 -15.59 12.57 -0.94
CA GLY A 269 -16.84 11.95 -1.35
C GLY A 269 -16.96 10.46 -0.99
N SER A 270 -17.90 9.77 -1.64
CA SER A 270 -18.36 8.44 -1.24
C SER A 270 -17.37 7.31 -1.57
N TYR A 271 -16.59 6.85 -0.59
CA TYR A 271 -15.78 5.63 -0.72
C TYR A 271 -16.43 4.40 -0.15
N GLN A 272 -16.16 3.26 -0.78
CA GLN A 272 -16.52 1.94 -0.29
C GLN A 272 -15.25 1.10 -0.15
N ILE A 273 -14.89 0.72 1.07
CA ILE A 273 -13.76 -0.19 1.37
C ILE A 273 -14.37 -1.48 1.92
N LEU A 274 -14.49 -2.49 1.06
CA LEU A 274 -15.37 -3.64 1.30
C LEU A 274 -14.65 -4.97 1.17
N ARG A 275 -14.84 -5.90 2.11
CA ARG A 275 -14.41 -7.31 1.94
C ARG A 275 -12.92 -7.49 1.62
N ASN A 276 -12.06 -6.57 2.03
CA ASN A 276 -10.61 -6.71 1.86
C ASN A 276 -10.03 -7.55 3.00
N ARG A 277 -8.95 -8.28 2.71
CA ARG A 277 -8.04 -8.88 3.69
C ARG A 277 -6.83 -7.96 3.82
N VAL A 278 -6.62 -7.36 4.99
CA VAL A 278 -5.55 -6.36 5.19
C VAL A 278 -4.72 -6.76 6.39
N HIS A 279 -3.45 -7.13 6.18
CA HIS A 279 -2.69 -7.74 7.25
C HIS A 279 -1.19 -7.56 7.22
N ASP A 280 -0.55 -7.72 8.37
CA ASP A 280 0.91 -7.68 8.51
C ASP A 280 1.55 -6.38 7.95
N ASN A 281 0.77 -5.29 7.87
CA ASN A 281 1.31 -3.99 7.46
C ASN A 281 1.94 -3.31 8.68
N ARG A 282 3.07 -2.65 8.49
CA ARG A 282 3.76 -1.95 9.58
C ARG A 282 2.84 -0.90 10.21
N GLY A 283 2.18 -0.09 9.39
CA GLY A 283 1.24 0.94 9.82
C GLY A 283 -0.19 0.43 9.96
N ALA A 284 -1.15 1.35 10.07
CA ALA A 284 -2.57 1.00 10.16
C ALA A 284 -3.02 0.08 9.00
N GLY A 285 -3.98 -0.80 9.26
CA GLY A 285 -4.57 -1.60 8.19
C GLY A 285 -5.27 -0.69 7.18
N ILE A 286 -6.25 0.06 7.66
CA ILE A 286 -6.94 1.12 6.91
C ILE A 286 -6.77 2.45 7.66
N LEU A 287 -6.17 3.44 7.01
CA LEU A 287 -6.08 4.83 7.46
C LEU A 287 -7.00 5.70 6.60
N TYR A 288 -8.07 6.23 7.18
CA TYR A 288 -9.01 7.15 6.55
C TYR A 288 -8.80 8.53 7.17
N GLU A 289 -8.01 9.36 6.51
CA GLU A 289 -7.49 10.62 7.03
C GLU A 289 -8.09 11.84 6.33
N ILE A 290 -8.50 12.83 7.12
CA ILE A 290 -9.07 14.12 6.69
C ILE A 290 -10.12 13.98 5.57
N SER A 291 -10.90 12.91 5.65
CA SER A 291 -11.79 12.46 4.60
C SER A 291 -13.25 12.49 5.07
N ARG A 292 -14.18 12.39 4.13
CA ARG A 292 -15.63 12.41 4.41
C ARG A 292 -16.33 11.24 3.75
N GLN A 293 -17.56 10.95 4.16
CA GLN A 293 -18.50 10.09 3.44
C GLN A 293 -17.92 8.72 3.07
N GLY A 294 -17.64 7.87 4.06
CA GLY A 294 -17.05 6.55 3.82
C GLY A 294 -17.94 5.42 4.28
N ARG A 295 -17.79 4.24 3.66
CA ARG A 295 -18.19 2.97 4.26
C ARG A 295 -17.01 2.00 4.27
N ILE A 296 -16.66 1.52 5.46
CA ILE A 296 -15.63 0.52 5.70
C ILE A 296 -16.33 -0.71 6.27
N ALA A 297 -16.57 -1.72 5.44
CA ALA A 297 -17.42 -2.82 5.86
C ALA A 297 -16.97 -4.21 5.42
N SER A 298 -17.22 -5.19 6.28
CA SER A 298 -16.94 -6.60 6.01
C SER A 298 -15.48 -6.91 5.68
N ASN A 299 -14.54 -6.06 6.10
CA ASN A 299 -13.10 -6.30 5.94
C ASN A 299 -12.59 -7.22 7.05
N SER A 300 -11.53 -7.97 6.74
CA SER A 300 -10.80 -8.83 7.67
C SER A 300 -9.42 -8.24 7.86
N LEU A 301 -9.10 -7.78 9.08
CA LEU A 301 -7.84 -7.06 9.35
C LEU A 301 -7.07 -7.68 10.50
N TRP A 302 -5.81 -8.07 10.27
CA TRP A 302 -5.00 -8.61 11.35
C TRP A 302 -3.52 -8.26 11.31
N ALA A 303 -2.89 -8.26 12.48
CA ALA A 303 -1.44 -8.05 12.62
C ALA A 303 -0.91 -6.71 12.05
N ASN A 304 -1.75 -5.68 11.93
CA ASN A 304 -1.34 -4.35 11.46
C ASN A 304 -0.91 -3.43 12.63
N GLY A 305 -0.17 -2.37 12.31
CA GLY A 305 -0.05 -1.17 13.15
C GLY A 305 1.09 -1.17 14.17
N PHE A 306 1.96 -2.17 14.16
CA PHE A 306 3.04 -2.30 15.16
C PHE A 306 4.21 -1.31 14.95
N GLY A 307 4.29 -0.65 13.81
CA GLY A 307 5.29 0.38 13.55
C GLY A 307 5.01 1.70 14.25
N ASP A 308 3.72 2.03 14.46
CA ASP A 308 3.26 3.30 15.00
C ASP A 308 2.08 3.10 15.97
N PRO A 309 2.24 2.30 17.06
CA PRO A 309 1.14 1.89 17.92
C PRO A 309 0.63 3.00 18.85
N GLU A 310 1.30 4.14 18.91
CA GLU A 310 0.99 5.16 19.88
C GLU A 310 -0.35 5.84 19.60
N TRP A 311 -1.11 6.10 20.66
CA TRP A 311 -2.33 6.90 20.68
C TRP A 311 -3.39 6.46 19.64
N GLY A 312 -3.49 5.14 19.40
CA GLY A 312 -4.49 4.56 18.51
C GLY A 312 -4.11 4.58 17.02
N TRP A 313 -2.93 5.09 16.65
CA TRP A 313 -2.45 5.10 15.25
C TRP A 313 -2.13 3.69 14.74
N GLY A 314 -1.90 2.73 15.63
CA GLY A 314 -1.72 1.30 15.32
C GLY A 314 -3.02 0.54 15.05
N GLY A 315 -4.13 1.25 14.79
CA GLY A 315 -5.44 0.64 14.53
C GLY A 315 -5.42 -0.28 13.30
N GLY A 316 -6.12 -1.40 13.39
CA GLY A 316 -6.56 -2.10 12.19
C GLY A 316 -7.37 -1.15 11.29
N ILE A 317 -8.22 -0.31 11.90
CA ILE A 317 -8.90 0.79 11.22
C ILE A 317 -8.67 2.09 12.02
N VAL A 318 -8.17 3.13 11.36
CA VAL A 318 -7.97 4.47 11.91
C VAL A 318 -8.77 5.48 11.09
N LEU A 319 -9.71 6.15 11.74
CA LEU A 319 -10.40 7.32 11.19
C LEU A 319 -9.76 8.58 11.79
N SER A 320 -8.85 9.21 11.06
CA SER A 320 -8.20 10.44 11.52
C SER A 320 -8.92 11.67 10.97
N THR A 321 -9.44 12.50 11.87
CA THR A 321 -10.06 13.79 11.58
C THR A 321 -11.07 13.73 10.42
N SER A 322 -11.89 12.68 10.43
CA SER A 322 -12.84 12.36 9.34
C SER A 322 -14.29 12.38 9.84
N LEU A 323 -15.26 12.47 8.92
CA LEU A 323 -16.68 12.56 9.24
C LEU A 323 -17.59 11.86 8.24
N ASP A 324 -18.84 11.61 8.63
CA ASP A 324 -19.85 10.91 7.81
C ASP A 324 -19.40 9.49 7.39
N VAL A 325 -18.77 8.74 8.30
CA VAL A 325 -18.20 7.41 8.02
C VAL A 325 -18.97 6.31 8.74
N GLN A 326 -19.32 5.25 8.02
CA GLN A 326 -19.86 4.01 8.57
C GLN A 326 -18.77 2.94 8.61
N VAL A 327 -18.55 2.33 9.78
CA VAL A 327 -17.60 1.24 9.99
C VAL A 327 -18.36 0.05 10.56
N ASP A 328 -18.67 -0.94 9.71
CA ASP A 328 -19.60 -2.00 10.06
C ASP A 328 -19.20 -3.42 9.64
N HIS A 329 -19.52 -4.41 10.47
CA HIS A 329 -19.32 -5.83 10.15
C HIS A 329 -17.88 -6.23 9.82
N ASN A 330 -16.87 -5.48 10.27
CA ASN A 330 -15.47 -5.86 10.09
C ASN A 330 -15.05 -6.86 11.17
N VAL A 331 -14.10 -7.74 10.83
CA VAL A 331 -13.46 -8.67 11.76
C VAL A 331 -11.99 -8.28 11.91
N LEU A 332 -11.62 -7.83 13.11
CA LEU A 332 -10.29 -7.36 13.44
C LEU A 332 -9.66 -8.28 14.46
N ALA A 333 -8.42 -8.70 14.26
CA ALA A 333 -7.70 -9.50 15.23
C ALA A 333 -6.23 -9.12 15.29
N TRP A 334 -5.61 -9.15 16.46
CA TRP A 334 -4.15 -9.11 16.57
C TRP A 334 -3.45 -7.86 16.01
N ASN A 335 -4.20 -6.80 15.69
CA ASN A 335 -3.65 -5.49 15.38
C ASN A 335 -3.08 -4.85 16.67
N ALA A 336 -2.25 -3.82 16.54
CA ALA A 336 -1.75 -3.06 17.69
C ALA A 336 -2.91 -2.41 18.47
N ASP A 337 -3.86 -1.81 17.73
CA ASP A 337 -5.18 -1.39 18.21
C ASP A 337 -6.29 -1.94 17.28
N GLY A 338 -7.52 -2.00 17.77
CA GLY A 338 -8.70 -2.37 17.01
C GLY A 338 -9.14 -1.24 16.07
N ILE A 339 -10.12 -0.45 16.50
CA ILE A 339 -10.64 0.69 15.73
C ILE A 339 -10.42 1.99 16.52
N SER A 340 -9.81 2.98 15.88
CA SER A 340 -9.55 4.29 16.47
C SER A 340 -10.23 5.38 15.66
N VAL A 341 -10.99 6.25 16.34
CA VAL A 341 -11.50 7.50 15.79
C VAL A 341 -10.75 8.63 16.47
N ILE A 342 -9.98 9.38 15.68
CA ILE A 342 -9.04 10.39 16.16
C ILE A 342 -9.53 11.76 15.70
N SER A 343 -9.50 12.76 16.58
CA SER A 343 -9.65 14.17 16.22
C SER A 343 -8.45 14.94 16.70
N GLN A 344 -7.76 15.56 15.75
CA GLN A 344 -6.69 16.51 16.02
C GLN A 344 -7.05 17.88 15.47
N ARG A 345 -6.44 18.91 16.04
CA ARG A 345 -6.57 20.28 15.54
C ARG A 345 -5.69 20.46 14.31
N ARG A 346 -6.32 20.65 13.15
CA ARG A 346 -5.63 20.87 11.87
C ARG A 346 -6.45 21.76 10.94
N GLU A 347 -5.77 22.56 10.12
CA GLU A 347 -6.38 23.60 9.28
C GLU A 347 -7.03 23.04 8.01
N ASP A 348 -6.55 21.88 7.56
CA ASP A 348 -7.03 21.09 6.43
C ASP A 348 -8.18 20.13 6.81
N ALA A 349 -8.64 20.18 8.07
CA ALA A 349 -9.75 19.34 8.51
C ALA A 349 -11.00 19.61 7.65
N PRO A 350 -11.66 18.57 7.11
CA PRO A 350 -12.90 18.75 6.36
C PRO A 350 -14.01 19.31 7.26
N GLY A 351 -13.97 19.03 8.56
CA GLY A 351 -14.90 19.56 9.55
C GLY A 351 -14.61 18.99 10.93
N SER A 352 -15.55 19.18 11.85
CA SER A 352 -15.53 18.42 13.10
C SER A 352 -15.69 16.93 12.80
N VAL A 353 -15.01 16.08 13.57
CA VAL A 353 -15.26 14.63 13.53
C VAL A 353 -16.71 14.42 13.97
N ALA A 354 -17.54 13.96 13.04
CA ALA A 354 -18.98 13.94 13.19
C ALA A 354 -19.61 12.81 12.38
N HIS A 355 -20.79 12.37 12.80
CA HIS A 355 -21.59 11.34 12.15
C HIS A 355 -20.83 10.03 11.88
N VAL A 356 -19.79 9.76 12.66
CA VAL A 356 -19.05 8.51 12.59
C VAL A 356 -19.84 7.44 13.36
N ALA A 357 -20.04 6.29 12.73
CA ALA A 357 -20.82 5.20 13.26
C ALA A 357 -20.02 3.89 13.20
N VAL A 358 -19.56 3.39 14.35
CA VAL A 358 -18.78 2.15 14.46
C VAL A 358 -19.65 1.04 15.04
N GLN A 359 -20.14 0.12 14.20
CA GLN A 359 -21.20 -0.80 14.59
C GLN A 359 -20.95 -2.26 14.18
N ASP A 360 -21.39 -3.20 15.01
CA ASP A 360 -21.45 -4.63 14.65
C ASP A 360 -20.11 -5.23 14.18
N ASN A 361 -18.99 -4.70 14.66
CA ASN A 361 -17.65 -5.24 14.38
C ASN A 361 -17.26 -6.31 15.40
N VAL A 362 -16.45 -7.29 14.99
CA VAL A 362 -15.79 -8.24 15.89
C VAL A 362 -14.34 -7.84 16.07
N ILE A 363 -13.90 -7.62 17.30
CA ILE A 363 -12.57 -7.09 17.62
C ILE A 363 -11.90 -8.01 18.66
N ALA A 364 -10.96 -8.82 18.18
CA ALA A 364 -10.14 -9.72 18.99
C ALA A 364 -8.79 -9.06 19.32
N GLY A 365 -8.67 -8.51 20.52
CA GLY A 365 -7.44 -7.89 21.00
C GLY A 365 -6.43 -8.89 21.56
N LYS A 366 -5.14 -8.55 21.47
CA LYS A 366 -4.08 -9.31 22.15
C LYS A 366 -4.20 -9.16 23.67
N ALA A 367 -3.87 -10.21 24.43
CA ALA A 367 -3.54 -10.02 25.84
C ALA A 367 -2.23 -9.23 25.93
N THR A 368 -2.25 -8.17 26.73
CA THR A 368 -1.18 -7.19 26.91
C THR A 368 0.22 -7.83 27.00
N GLY A 369 1.11 -7.47 26.06
CA GLY A 369 2.55 -7.45 26.31
C GLY A 369 2.92 -6.25 27.20
N PRO A 370 4.18 -6.12 27.64
CA PRO A 370 4.60 -5.16 28.67
C PRO A 370 4.43 -3.67 28.34
N ASP A 371 4.02 -3.28 27.13
CA ASP A 371 3.56 -1.91 26.84
C ASP A 371 2.08 -1.74 27.20
N ALA A 372 1.84 -1.46 28.48
CA ALA A 372 0.52 -1.25 29.08
C ALA A 372 -0.14 0.10 28.73
N LYS A 373 0.22 0.71 27.59
CA LYS A 373 -0.41 1.93 27.09
C LYS A 373 -0.91 1.63 25.67
N GLN A 374 -2.22 1.77 25.47
CA GLN A 374 -2.86 1.88 24.15
C GLN A 374 -2.91 0.55 23.35
N ASN A 375 -3.74 -0.38 23.82
CA ASN A 375 -4.25 -1.52 23.04
C ASN A 375 -5.78 -1.45 23.08
N TYR A 376 -6.29 -0.43 22.43
CA TYR A 376 -7.71 -0.16 22.37
C TYR A 376 -8.40 -1.20 21.52
N GLY A 377 -9.52 -1.75 21.98
CA GLY A 377 -10.47 -2.43 21.09
C GLY A 377 -11.22 -1.40 20.25
N LEU A 378 -11.75 -0.36 20.90
CA LEU A 378 -12.42 0.77 20.24
C LEU A 378 -12.16 2.06 21.02
N ALA A 379 -11.63 3.07 20.35
CA ALA A 379 -11.30 4.34 20.98
C ALA A 379 -11.77 5.56 20.19
N TRP A 380 -12.29 6.54 20.91
CA TRP A 380 -12.56 7.89 20.42
C TRP A 380 -11.61 8.84 21.15
N LEU A 381 -10.67 9.42 20.42
CA LEU A 381 -9.51 10.12 20.94
C LEU A 381 -9.47 11.56 20.41
N GLN A 382 -9.35 12.52 21.33
CA GLN A 382 -9.24 13.95 20.99
C GLN A 382 -8.21 14.61 21.90
N ASP A 383 -7.23 15.30 21.32
CA ASP A 383 -6.13 15.97 22.03
C ASP A 383 -6.27 17.50 22.08
N TRP A 384 -7.43 18.02 21.66
CA TRP A 384 -7.70 19.45 21.57
C TRP A 384 -9.14 19.80 22.00
N PRO A 385 -9.48 21.08 22.19
CA PRO A 385 -10.85 21.53 22.53
C PRO A 385 -11.83 21.45 21.34
N GLY A 386 -11.93 20.27 20.71
CA GLY A 386 -12.83 19.99 19.59
C GLY A 386 -14.22 19.53 20.03
N ARG A 387 -15.10 19.27 19.05
CA ARG A 387 -16.52 18.94 19.27
C ARG A 387 -16.85 17.46 19.15
N MET A 388 -15.88 16.54 19.00
CA MET A 388 -16.14 15.11 18.75
C MET A 388 -17.17 14.49 19.70
N PHE A 389 -17.18 14.89 20.97
CA PHE A 389 -18.07 14.36 22.00
C PHE A 389 -19.36 15.17 22.23
N ASP A 390 -19.57 16.27 21.49
CA ASP A 390 -20.83 17.01 21.52
C ASP A 390 -21.95 16.12 20.92
N PRO A 391 -23.08 15.92 21.62
CA PRO A 391 -24.20 15.14 21.09
C PRO A 391 -24.70 15.60 19.72
N ALA A 392 -24.49 16.87 19.36
CA ALA A 392 -24.84 17.41 18.04
C ALA A 392 -23.98 16.84 16.90
N GLU A 393 -22.75 16.36 17.17
CA GLU A 393 -21.91 15.71 16.17
C GLU A 393 -22.34 14.25 15.92
N ALA A 394 -23.23 13.68 16.74
CA ALA A 394 -23.87 12.37 16.54
C ALA A 394 -22.92 11.19 16.20
N ASN A 395 -21.70 11.27 16.72
CA ASN A 395 -20.74 10.17 16.80
C ASN A 395 -21.26 9.06 17.72
N ARG A 396 -21.09 7.81 17.33
CA ARG A 396 -21.63 6.66 18.08
C ARG A 396 -20.92 5.35 17.75
N GLY A 397 -21.00 4.43 18.70
CA GLY A 397 -20.69 3.03 18.45
C GLY A 397 -21.69 2.11 19.14
N SER A 398 -22.03 1.01 18.47
CA SER A 398 -23.02 0.07 18.97
C SER A 398 -22.86 -1.36 18.50
N GLY A 399 -23.21 -2.34 19.34
CA GLY A 399 -23.26 -3.75 18.92
C GLY A 399 -21.91 -4.39 18.65
N ASN A 400 -20.80 -3.73 18.99
CA ASN A 400 -19.47 -4.27 18.77
C ASN A 400 -19.19 -5.43 19.74
N LEU A 401 -18.52 -6.45 19.22
CA LEU A 401 -18.20 -7.69 19.90
C LEU A 401 -16.70 -7.73 20.20
N PHE A 402 -16.34 -7.86 21.47
CA PHE A 402 -14.94 -7.83 21.90
C PHE A 402 -14.48 -9.19 22.41
N TRP A 403 -13.26 -9.58 22.07
CA TRP A 403 -12.61 -10.75 22.62
C TRP A 403 -11.20 -10.41 23.11
N TYR A 404 -10.81 -10.94 24.27
CA TYR A 404 -9.45 -10.87 24.81
C TYR A 404 -9.15 -12.20 25.52
N ALA A 405 -7.91 -12.70 25.37
CA ALA A 405 -7.50 -13.93 26.03
C ALA A 405 -7.52 -13.81 27.57
N ALA A 406 -7.14 -12.65 28.11
CA ALA A 406 -7.33 -12.33 29.51
C ALA A 406 -8.74 -11.77 29.72
N ARG A 407 -9.63 -12.57 30.31
CA ARG A 407 -11.03 -12.18 30.54
C ARG A 407 -11.20 -11.18 31.66
N ASP A 408 -10.31 -11.21 32.64
CA ASP A 408 -10.30 -10.19 33.69
C ASP A 408 -9.97 -8.84 33.05
N GLU A 409 -10.82 -7.85 33.31
CA GLU A 409 -10.58 -6.50 32.82
C GLU A 409 -9.31 -5.96 33.48
N PRO A 410 -8.31 -5.56 32.68
CA PRO A 410 -7.03 -5.12 33.21
C PRO A 410 -7.19 -3.75 33.88
N SER A 411 -6.17 -3.34 34.62
CA SER A 411 -6.06 -1.95 35.07
C SER A 411 -5.81 -0.97 33.92
N SER A 412 -5.32 -1.46 32.77
CA SER A 412 -5.04 -0.65 31.58
C SER A 412 -6.32 -0.37 30.78
N PRO A 413 -6.39 0.77 30.07
CA PRO A 413 -7.50 1.08 29.18
C PRO A 413 -7.64 0.06 28.05
N ARG A 414 -8.89 -0.28 27.71
CA ARG A 414 -9.26 -1.05 26.51
C ARG A 414 -10.11 -0.25 25.55
N PHE A 415 -10.71 0.83 26.04
CA PHE A 415 -11.62 1.67 25.29
C PHE A 415 -11.34 3.13 25.59
N ALA A 416 -11.85 4.03 24.77
CA ALA A 416 -11.84 5.45 25.07
C ALA A 416 -13.11 6.14 24.55
N TRP A 417 -13.65 7.04 25.36
CA TRP A 417 -14.68 8.01 25.00
C TRP A 417 -14.58 9.18 25.97
N ASP A 418 -14.11 10.34 25.49
CA ASP A 418 -13.76 11.50 26.32
C ASP A 418 -12.81 11.15 27.49
N GLY A 419 -11.83 10.29 27.17
CA GLY A 419 -10.87 9.74 28.13
C GLY A 419 -10.85 8.22 28.16
N ASP A 420 -9.83 7.70 28.84
CA ASP A 420 -9.52 6.27 28.90
C ASP A 420 -10.51 5.48 29.75
N ILE A 421 -10.94 4.33 29.24
CA ILE A 421 -11.90 3.44 29.89
C ILE A 421 -11.39 2.00 29.87
N ALA A 422 -11.17 1.44 31.06
CA ALA A 422 -10.70 0.06 31.21
C ALA A 422 -11.84 -0.98 31.11
N ARG A 423 -13.06 -0.59 31.50
CA ARG A 423 -14.18 -1.52 31.69
C ARG A 423 -15.23 -1.40 30.60
N LEU A 424 -15.66 -2.53 30.04
CA LEU A 424 -16.70 -2.57 29.01
C LEU A 424 -18.04 -2.07 29.53
N SER A 425 -18.37 -2.31 30.81
CA SER A 425 -19.63 -1.78 31.38
C SER A 425 -19.65 -0.25 31.45
N ALA A 426 -18.50 0.38 31.68
CA ALA A 426 -18.37 1.84 31.68
C ALA A 426 -18.39 2.38 30.26
N PHE A 427 -17.70 1.71 29.32
CA PHE A 427 -17.73 2.07 27.91
C PHE A 427 -19.13 1.92 27.31
N GLY A 428 -19.86 0.86 27.66
CA GLY A 428 -21.23 0.62 27.22
C GLY A 428 -22.26 1.62 27.73
N ALA A 429 -21.90 2.44 28.73
CA ALA A 429 -22.72 3.56 29.21
C ALA A 429 -22.48 4.86 28.41
N THR A 430 -21.51 4.89 27.50
CA THR A 430 -21.25 6.03 26.61
C THR A 430 -21.94 5.83 25.25
N PRO A 431 -22.16 6.90 24.47
CA PRO A 431 -22.63 6.78 23.09
C PRO A 431 -21.72 5.95 22.18
N GLY A 432 -20.43 5.81 22.54
CA GLY A 432 -19.43 5.06 21.77
C GLY A 432 -19.48 3.54 21.94
N GLY A 433 -20.08 3.03 23.02
CA GLY A 433 -20.00 1.62 23.38
C GLY A 433 -21.33 0.87 23.53
N THR A 434 -22.47 1.51 23.24
CA THR A 434 -23.80 0.98 23.53
C THR A 434 -24.03 -0.44 22.97
N ALA A 435 -24.78 -1.29 23.67
CA ALA A 435 -25.09 -2.67 23.24
C ALA A 435 -23.86 -3.56 22.89
N SER A 436 -22.65 -3.17 23.26
CA SER A 436 -21.44 -3.96 23.04
C SER A 436 -21.27 -5.00 24.15
N ARG A 437 -20.63 -6.13 23.81
CA ARG A 437 -20.39 -7.22 24.78
C ARG A 437 -19.08 -7.94 24.51
N TYR A 438 -18.58 -8.62 25.53
CA TYR A 438 -17.57 -9.65 25.31
C TYR A 438 -18.19 -10.89 24.68
N VAL A 439 -17.45 -11.56 23.81
CA VAL A 439 -17.82 -12.86 23.23
C VAL A 439 -17.02 -14.00 23.88
N THR A 440 -17.54 -15.20 23.75
CA THR A 440 -16.86 -16.44 24.16
C THR A 440 -15.73 -16.79 23.17
N ASP A 441 -14.84 -17.68 23.58
CA ASP A 441 -13.76 -18.17 22.72
C ASP A 441 -14.32 -18.89 21.48
N ALA A 442 -15.42 -19.63 21.64
CA ALA A 442 -16.08 -20.31 20.52
C ALA A 442 -16.71 -19.32 19.52
N GLU A 443 -17.37 -18.26 20.01
CA GLU A 443 -17.90 -17.19 19.15
C GLU A 443 -16.78 -16.45 18.43
N SER A 444 -15.68 -16.12 19.13
CA SER A 444 -14.51 -15.49 18.54
C SER A 444 -13.87 -16.38 17.47
N GLN A 445 -13.59 -17.65 17.78
CA GLN A 445 -13.02 -18.60 16.82
C GLN A 445 -13.92 -18.82 15.60
N ALA A 446 -15.24 -18.85 15.78
CA ALA A 446 -16.18 -18.95 14.66
C ALA A 446 -16.10 -17.70 13.75
N ALA A 447 -16.14 -16.50 14.34
CA ALA A 447 -16.04 -15.26 13.58
C ALA A 447 -14.70 -15.12 12.85
N LEU A 448 -13.58 -15.43 13.51
CA LEU A 448 -12.25 -15.43 12.89
C LEU A 448 -12.16 -16.47 11.76
N GLY A 449 -12.68 -17.67 11.98
CA GLY A 449 -12.69 -18.74 10.98
C GLY A 449 -13.54 -18.42 9.75
N GLU A 450 -14.71 -17.81 9.93
CA GLU A 450 -15.57 -17.35 8.82
C GLU A 450 -14.92 -16.22 8.01
N ALA A 451 -14.22 -15.31 8.69
CA ALA A 451 -13.48 -14.21 8.07
C ALA A 451 -12.13 -14.64 7.44
N GLY A 452 -11.71 -15.89 7.63
CA GLY A 452 -10.39 -16.36 7.19
C GLY A 452 -9.22 -15.71 7.94
N VAL A 453 -9.45 -15.20 9.15
CA VAL A 453 -8.44 -14.59 10.01
C VAL A 453 -7.78 -15.66 10.88
N PRO A 454 -6.43 -15.64 11.05
CA PRO A 454 -5.75 -16.59 11.93
C PRO A 454 -6.29 -16.58 13.36
N ALA A 455 -6.50 -17.78 13.93
CA ALA A 455 -7.02 -17.93 15.29
C ALA A 455 -6.02 -17.53 16.40
N THR A 456 -4.75 -17.31 16.04
CA THR A 456 -3.69 -16.83 16.92
C THR A 456 -2.86 -15.77 16.21
N PRO A 457 -2.23 -14.84 16.96
CA PRO A 457 -1.31 -13.85 16.42
C PRO A 457 -0.17 -14.40 15.57
#